data_AF-A0A9X7B5D1-F1
#
_entry.id   AF-A0A9X7B5D1-F1
#
_cell.length_a   1.000
_cell.length_b   1.000
_cell.length_c   1.000
_cell.angle_alpha   90.00
_cell.angle_beta   90.00
_cell.angle_gamma   90.00
#
_symmetry.space_group_name_H-M   'P 1'
#
loop_
_entity.id
_entity.type
_entity.pdbx_description
1 polymer ?
#
loop_
_entity_poly.entity_id
_entity_poly.type
_entity_poly.pdbx_seq_one_letter_code
_entity_poly.pdbx_strand_id
1 'polypeptide(L)'
;MLKNKKFLVSIIALLTMFSTFFDSKLIFADTKERNIDFSEWMRDIPDSKTLAEMSIPGTHDSGTFKLKDPIKSVWAKTQEYDFRYQMDHGIRFFDIRGRVTDDNTIVLHHGNIYLYVTLWEFINAAKSFLKSHPSETIIMSLKEDHEPMPGAKESFVKTFEKKYFGDPIFLKKQGKISLGDARGKIVLFKRYTGSEMTGGFPNFYWKDNATFKTVAGDYKLTVQDQYNVSYYPKQAAIEDMLEETEKNESDSNHIHINFTSLASSGTAWSSPYYYASYLNSDTANKVRLKNLLFPGSKAGWVIMDYVGDRWDPKLYEEVVRANFDDKIYSPQFFEHKDAGGRNLTNLPHSQWNDQVSSIVLPARTQIIIYDNSDYTGDSKVIKNSSYEPSLYNLAALNFDKKMSAYKWKQI
;
A
#
# COMPACT_ATOMS: atom_id res chain seq x y z
N MET A 1 -38.86 -79.54 -27.70
CA MET A 1 -37.45 -79.82 -28.07
C MET A 1 -36.56 -79.34 -26.95
N LEU A 2 -35.74 -80.25 -26.41
CA LEU A 2 -34.45 -80.11 -25.71
C LEU A 2 -34.17 -78.85 -24.87
N LYS A 3 -33.60 -78.90 -23.66
CA LYS A 3 -33.14 -79.95 -22.73
C LYS A 3 -32.51 -79.18 -21.55
N ASN A 4 -32.73 -79.67 -20.32
CA ASN A 4 -31.72 -79.88 -19.24
C ASN A 4 -30.84 -78.71 -18.74
N LYS A 5 -30.42 -78.60 -17.48
CA LYS A 5 -30.59 -79.38 -16.24
C LYS A 5 -29.95 -78.54 -15.10
N LYS A 6 -30.61 -78.55 -13.93
CA LYS A 6 -30.09 -78.71 -12.55
C LYS A 6 -28.71 -78.10 -12.19
N PHE A 7 -28.66 -77.29 -11.12
CA PHE A 7 -28.26 -77.76 -9.78
C PHE A 7 -28.55 -76.74 -8.66
N LEU A 8 -28.84 -77.28 -7.49
CA LEU A 8 -29.16 -76.65 -6.20
C LEU A 8 -27.85 -76.23 -5.49
N VAL A 9 -27.88 -75.23 -4.59
CA VAL A 9 -27.31 -75.26 -3.20
C VAL A 9 -27.39 -73.87 -2.53
N SER A 10 -27.69 -73.92 -1.24
CA SER A 10 -28.11 -72.90 -0.28
C SER A 10 -27.05 -71.92 0.26
N ILE A 11 -27.55 -70.78 0.76
CA ILE A 11 -27.14 -69.95 1.92
C ILE A 11 -25.74 -69.29 1.88
N ILE A 12 -25.70 -67.96 2.07
CA ILE A 12 -24.94 -67.25 3.13
C ILE A 12 -25.41 -65.78 3.16
N ALA A 13 -25.80 -65.32 4.34
CA ALA A 13 -26.05 -63.93 4.65
C ALA A 13 -24.72 -63.16 4.65
N LEU A 14 -24.63 -62.04 3.91
CA LEU A 14 -23.58 -61.05 4.09
C LEU A 14 -24.21 -59.75 4.58
N LEU A 15 -23.96 -59.43 5.86
CA LEU A 15 -24.03 -58.08 6.37
C LEU A 15 -23.05 -57.22 5.58
N THR A 16 -23.54 -56.33 4.71
CA THR A 16 -22.75 -55.21 4.23
C THR A 16 -22.76 -54.13 5.31
N MET A 17 -21.66 -54.02 6.06
CA MET A 17 -21.35 -52.81 6.81
C MET A 17 -21.45 -51.62 5.86
N PHE A 18 -22.36 -50.68 6.16
CA PHE A 18 -22.27 -49.33 5.64
C PHE A 18 -21.05 -48.67 6.30
N SER A 19 -19.87 -48.81 5.70
CA SER A 19 -18.81 -47.83 5.91
C SER A 19 -19.25 -46.56 5.22
N THR A 20 -19.80 -45.62 6.00
CA THR A 20 -19.90 -44.23 5.56
C THR A 20 -18.47 -43.71 5.40
N PHE A 21 -17.91 -43.89 4.20
CA PHE A 21 -16.83 -43.04 3.74
C PHE A 21 -17.42 -41.62 3.68
N PHE A 22 -17.22 -40.86 4.76
CA PHE A 22 -17.22 -39.40 4.66
C PHE A 22 -16.05 -39.07 3.76
N ASP A 23 -16.33 -39.03 2.46
CA ASP A 23 -15.46 -38.49 1.45
C ASP A 23 -15.38 -36.99 1.77
N SER A 24 -14.44 -36.64 2.64
CA SER A 24 -14.12 -35.25 2.91
C SER A 24 -13.55 -34.71 1.60
N LYS A 25 -14.43 -34.18 0.74
CA LYS A 25 -14.03 -33.33 -0.37
C LYS A 25 -13.06 -32.31 0.22
N LEU A 26 -11.77 -32.47 -0.10
CA LEU A 26 -10.78 -31.43 0.03
C LEU A 26 -11.27 -30.29 -0.87
N ILE A 27 -12.03 -29.37 -0.27
CA ILE A 27 -12.36 -28.11 -0.89
C ILE A 27 -11.03 -27.35 -0.88
N PHE A 28 -10.29 -27.42 -1.99
CA PHE A 28 -9.29 -26.42 -2.29
C PHE A 28 -10.06 -25.12 -2.50
N ALA A 29 -10.24 -24.35 -1.43
CA ALA A 29 -10.72 -22.99 -1.56
C ALA A 29 -9.64 -22.22 -2.33
N ASP A 30 -9.91 -21.97 -3.60
CA ASP A 30 -9.17 -21.03 -4.43
C ASP A 30 -9.28 -19.66 -3.75
N THR A 31 -8.23 -19.22 -3.06
CA THR A 31 -8.13 -17.85 -2.60
C THR A 31 -7.94 -16.97 -3.81
N LYS A 32 -9.04 -16.49 -4.39
CA LYS A 32 -8.97 -15.33 -5.27
C LYS A 32 -8.61 -14.11 -4.42
N GLU A 33 -7.31 -13.88 -4.22
CA GLU A 33 -6.83 -12.52 -4.02
C GLU A 33 -7.41 -11.67 -5.15
N ARG A 34 -7.98 -10.51 -4.80
CA ARG A 34 -8.49 -9.58 -5.80
C ARG A 34 -7.36 -9.24 -6.75
N ASN A 35 -7.59 -9.48 -8.05
CA ASN A 35 -6.69 -8.99 -9.09
C ASN A 35 -6.93 -7.49 -9.23
N ILE A 36 -6.12 -6.69 -8.55
CA ILE A 36 -6.21 -5.23 -8.56
C ILE A 36 -5.39 -4.71 -9.74
N ASP A 37 -6.05 -3.96 -10.62
CA ASP A 37 -5.34 -3.15 -11.61
C ASP A 37 -4.86 -1.86 -10.94
N PHE A 38 -3.56 -1.75 -10.68
CA PHE A 38 -2.98 -0.57 -10.02
C PHE A 38 -3.07 0.71 -10.86
N SER A 39 -3.30 0.62 -12.17
CA SER A 39 -3.55 1.81 -13.00
C SER A 39 -4.97 2.36 -12.83
N GLU A 40 -5.91 1.54 -12.33
CA GLU A 40 -7.34 1.89 -12.22
C GLU A 40 -7.98 1.44 -10.89
N TRP A 41 -7.19 1.35 -9.81
CA TRP A 41 -7.64 0.73 -8.57
C TRP A 41 -8.78 1.50 -7.89
N MET A 42 -8.92 2.81 -8.12
CA MET A 42 -10.01 3.59 -7.55
C MET A 42 -11.36 3.29 -8.23
N ARG A 43 -11.40 2.60 -9.37
CA ARG A 43 -12.63 2.26 -10.12
C ARG A 43 -13.66 1.52 -9.26
N ASP A 44 -13.21 0.58 -8.44
CA ASP A 44 -14.10 -0.29 -7.64
C ASP A 44 -14.49 0.32 -6.28
N ILE A 45 -14.06 1.56 -6.00
CA ILE A 45 -14.37 2.27 -4.75
C ILE A 45 -15.60 3.15 -4.97
N PRO A 46 -16.62 3.13 -4.08
CA PRO A 46 -17.82 3.95 -4.25
C PRO A 46 -17.54 5.45 -4.31
N ASP A 47 -18.24 6.17 -5.18
CA ASP A 47 -18.10 7.63 -5.35
C ASP A 47 -18.36 8.43 -4.06
N SER A 48 -19.17 7.90 -3.14
CA SER A 48 -19.50 8.53 -1.87
C SER A 48 -18.36 8.50 -0.84
N LYS A 49 -17.35 7.62 -1.03
CA LYS A 49 -16.16 7.54 -0.17
C LYS A 49 -15.39 8.85 -0.25
N THR A 50 -15.01 9.45 0.88
CA THR A 50 -14.13 10.64 0.82
C THR A 50 -12.69 10.27 0.58
N LEU A 51 -11.91 11.20 0.03
CA LEU A 51 -10.47 11.01 -0.10
C LEU A 51 -9.78 10.84 1.26
N ALA A 52 -10.33 11.45 2.32
CA ALA A 52 -9.82 11.31 3.69
C ALA A 52 -10.03 9.88 4.24
N GLU A 53 -11.05 9.16 3.77
CA GLU A 53 -11.33 7.79 4.19
C GLU A 53 -10.49 6.73 3.48
N MET A 54 -9.74 7.11 2.45
CA MET A 54 -9.00 6.17 1.60
C MET A 54 -7.57 5.98 2.08
N SER A 55 -7.06 4.77 1.89
CA SER A 55 -5.63 4.48 1.99
C SER A 55 -4.98 4.84 0.66
N ILE A 56 -4.17 5.90 0.61
CA ILE A 56 -3.66 6.45 -0.66
C ILE A 56 -2.15 6.36 -0.68
N PRO A 57 -1.53 5.62 -1.61
CA PRO A 57 -0.08 5.64 -1.75
C PRO A 57 0.34 6.95 -2.44
N GLY A 58 1.44 7.51 -1.93
CA GLY A 58 2.04 8.72 -2.43
C GLY A 58 3.55 8.61 -2.61
N THR A 59 4.12 9.51 -3.41
CA THR A 59 5.58 9.64 -3.56
C THR A 59 6.07 10.93 -2.94
N HIS A 60 7.14 10.82 -2.14
CA HIS A 60 7.86 11.96 -1.58
C HIS A 60 8.83 12.53 -2.63
N ASP A 61 8.87 13.87 -2.73
CA ASP A 61 9.68 14.58 -3.72
C ASP A 61 9.57 13.96 -5.14
N SER A 62 8.34 13.85 -5.63
CA SER A 62 7.98 12.97 -6.76
C SER A 62 8.78 13.24 -8.03
N GLY A 63 9.29 14.46 -8.21
CA GLY A 63 9.98 14.94 -9.42
C GLY A 63 11.49 14.67 -9.48
N THR A 64 12.08 13.94 -8.53
CA THR A 64 13.55 13.79 -8.46
C THR A 64 14.15 12.74 -9.42
N PHE A 65 13.32 12.04 -10.18
CA PHE A 65 13.71 10.91 -11.04
C PHE A 65 14.71 11.25 -12.16
N LYS A 66 14.76 12.50 -12.62
CA LYS A 66 15.75 12.94 -13.64
C LYS A 66 17.14 13.18 -13.06
N LEU A 67 17.33 13.18 -11.73
CA LEU A 67 18.66 13.27 -11.14
C LEU A 67 19.49 12.03 -11.49
N LYS A 68 20.63 12.27 -12.16
CA LYS A 68 21.60 11.24 -12.57
C LYS A 68 22.98 11.42 -11.92
N ASP A 69 23.28 12.63 -11.46
CA ASP A 69 24.53 12.93 -10.76
C ASP A 69 24.59 12.11 -9.46
N PRO A 70 25.59 11.22 -9.28
CA PRO A 70 25.65 10.34 -8.11
C PRO A 70 25.76 11.11 -6.79
N ILE A 71 26.47 12.24 -6.77
CA ILE A 71 26.65 13.05 -5.57
C ILE A 71 25.34 13.71 -5.19
N LYS A 72 24.66 14.37 -6.15
CA LYS A 72 23.34 14.98 -5.90
C LYS A 72 22.30 13.92 -5.53
N SER A 73 22.40 12.72 -6.11
CA SER A 73 21.43 11.64 -5.86
C SER A 73 21.48 11.13 -4.42
N VAL A 74 22.66 11.09 -3.79
CA VAL A 74 22.80 10.69 -2.36
C VAL A 74 21.99 11.57 -1.42
N TRP A 75 21.76 12.83 -1.78
CA TRP A 75 21.08 13.80 -0.94
C TRP A 75 19.63 14.06 -1.37
N ALA A 76 19.40 14.15 -2.67
CA ALA A 76 18.17 14.74 -3.22
C ALA A 76 17.35 13.77 -4.07
N LYS A 77 17.85 12.58 -4.41
CA LYS A 77 17.08 11.62 -5.21
C LYS A 77 16.22 10.76 -4.30
N THR A 78 14.92 10.78 -4.58
CA THR A 78 13.89 10.05 -3.84
C THR A 78 13.07 9.13 -4.74
N GLN A 79 13.08 9.35 -6.06
CA GLN A 79 12.38 8.50 -7.02
C GLN A 79 13.33 8.08 -8.16
N GLU A 80 13.14 6.87 -8.68
CA GLU A 80 13.88 6.37 -9.85
C GLU A 80 13.14 6.59 -11.17
N TYR A 81 11.81 6.53 -11.12
CA TYR A 81 10.95 6.51 -12.30
C TYR A 81 10.07 7.76 -12.42
N ASP A 82 9.64 8.04 -13.65
CA ASP A 82 8.86 9.24 -13.97
C ASP A 82 7.42 9.19 -13.41
N PHE A 83 6.71 10.32 -13.56
CA PHE A 83 5.34 10.45 -13.06
C PHE A 83 4.37 9.41 -13.63
N ARG A 84 4.53 9.01 -14.90
CA ARG A 84 3.61 8.04 -15.52
C ARG A 84 3.81 6.66 -14.91
N TYR A 85 5.06 6.23 -14.75
CA TYR A 85 5.37 4.99 -14.03
C TYR A 85 4.79 5.01 -12.62
N GLN A 86 4.98 6.10 -11.87
CA GLN A 86 4.43 6.24 -10.52
C GLN A 86 2.90 6.07 -10.52
N MET A 87 2.18 6.73 -11.44
CA MET A 87 0.73 6.61 -11.56
C MET A 87 0.28 5.19 -11.94
N ASP A 88 0.97 4.54 -12.88
CA ASP A 88 0.67 3.15 -13.28
C ASP A 88 0.91 2.15 -12.12
N HIS A 89 1.79 2.49 -11.16
CA HIS A 89 2.03 1.74 -9.91
C HIS A 89 1.15 2.24 -8.75
N GLY A 90 -0.07 2.68 -9.04
CA GLY A 90 -1.07 2.99 -8.03
C GLY A 90 -0.89 4.30 -7.27
N ILE A 91 0.19 5.06 -7.48
CA ILE A 91 0.43 6.34 -6.80
C ILE A 91 -0.64 7.36 -7.20
N ARG A 92 -1.27 7.99 -6.20
CA ARG A 92 -2.28 9.04 -6.40
C ARG A 92 -2.00 10.30 -5.61
N PHE A 93 -1.05 10.30 -4.67
CA PHE A 93 -0.55 11.51 -4.01
C PHE A 93 0.86 11.84 -4.49
N PHE A 94 1.07 13.07 -4.97
CA PHE A 94 2.37 13.53 -5.46
C PHE A 94 2.83 14.74 -4.65
N ASP A 95 3.99 14.64 -4.01
CA ASP A 95 4.65 15.77 -3.34
C ASP A 95 5.47 16.57 -4.36
N ILE A 96 4.89 17.67 -4.83
CA ILE A 96 5.48 18.56 -5.82
C ILE A 96 6.06 19.79 -5.13
N ARG A 97 7.38 19.94 -5.25
CA ARG A 97 8.16 21.02 -4.65
C ARG A 97 8.72 21.91 -5.74
N GLY A 98 8.37 23.19 -5.69
CA GLY A 98 8.61 24.11 -6.80
C GLY A 98 9.37 25.37 -6.41
N ARG A 99 9.91 26.04 -7.42
CA ARG A 99 10.52 27.37 -7.36
C ARG A 99 10.03 28.19 -8.55
N VAL A 100 9.78 29.48 -8.33
CA VAL A 100 9.48 30.43 -9.41
C VAL A 100 10.76 30.84 -10.14
N THR A 101 10.70 30.83 -11.46
CA THR A 101 11.75 31.31 -12.37
C THR A 101 11.55 32.78 -12.77
N ASP A 102 12.56 33.40 -13.36
CA ASP A 102 12.51 34.76 -13.88
C ASP A 102 11.55 34.95 -15.08
N ASP A 103 11.26 33.87 -15.82
CA ASP A 103 10.19 33.82 -16.84
C ASP A 103 8.77 33.62 -16.24
N ASN A 104 8.66 33.67 -14.91
CA ASN A 104 7.44 33.46 -14.13
C ASN A 104 6.81 32.09 -14.38
N THR A 105 7.58 31.03 -14.55
CA THR A 105 7.08 29.65 -14.53
C THR A 105 7.48 28.98 -13.21
N ILE A 106 6.94 27.79 -12.96
CA ILE A 106 7.32 26.97 -11.80
C ILE A 106 8.05 25.73 -12.29
N VAL A 107 9.26 25.57 -11.77
CA VAL A 107 10.12 24.40 -12.01
C VAL A 107 10.37 23.66 -10.71
N LEU A 108 10.53 22.33 -10.78
CA LEU A 108 10.61 21.49 -9.60
C LEU A 108 12.01 21.50 -8.99
N HIS A 109 12.05 21.52 -7.66
CA HIS A 109 13.25 21.66 -6.87
C HIS A 109 13.25 20.69 -5.68
N HIS A 110 14.46 20.41 -5.19
CA HIS A 110 14.71 19.89 -3.85
C HIS A 110 15.68 20.86 -3.17
N GLY A 111 15.15 21.73 -2.30
CA GLY A 111 15.88 22.90 -1.81
C GLY A 111 16.44 23.74 -2.98
N ASN A 112 17.75 23.96 -3.00
CA ASN A 112 18.41 24.72 -4.07
C ASN A 112 18.71 23.91 -5.36
N ILE A 113 18.37 22.63 -5.41
CA ILE A 113 18.68 21.75 -6.53
C ILE A 113 17.53 21.74 -7.52
N TYR A 114 17.76 22.25 -8.73
CA TYR A 114 16.84 22.08 -9.85
C TYR A 114 16.78 20.61 -10.30
N LEU A 115 15.56 20.06 -10.42
CA LEU A 115 15.33 18.65 -10.73
C LEU A 115 15.26 18.34 -12.23
N TYR A 116 15.46 19.32 -13.11
CA TYR A 116 15.26 19.19 -14.57
C TYR A 116 13.82 18.86 -14.97
N VAL A 117 12.86 19.15 -14.08
CA VAL A 117 11.43 18.90 -14.26
C VAL A 117 10.65 20.19 -14.06
N THR A 118 9.59 20.41 -14.85
CA THR A 118 8.71 21.57 -14.69
C THR A 118 7.36 21.20 -14.10
N LEU A 119 6.64 22.16 -13.51
CA LEU A 119 5.27 21.93 -13.05
C LEU A 119 4.32 21.57 -14.23
N TRP A 120 4.58 22.12 -15.42
CA TRP A 120 3.83 21.75 -16.63
C TRP A 120 4.02 20.30 -17.03
N GLU A 121 5.26 19.76 -16.91
CA GLU A 121 5.51 18.34 -17.18
C GLU A 121 4.67 17.44 -16.27
N PHE A 122 4.61 17.75 -14.97
CA PHE A 122 3.74 17.02 -14.03
C PHE A 122 2.26 17.11 -14.42
N ILE A 123 1.74 18.32 -14.62
CA ILE A 123 0.31 18.53 -14.94
C ILE A 123 -0.06 17.83 -16.25
N ASN A 124 0.80 17.86 -17.26
CA ASN A 124 0.55 17.17 -18.54
C ASN A 124 0.58 15.65 -18.40
N ALA A 125 1.49 15.09 -17.59
CA ALA A 125 1.49 13.67 -17.27
C ALA A 125 0.20 13.26 -16.55
N ALA A 126 -0.21 14.03 -15.53
CA ALA A 126 -1.45 13.82 -14.79
C ALA A 126 -2.69 13.90 -15.70
N LYS A 127 -2.78 14.88 -16.59
CA LYS A 127 -3.86 14.98 -17.58
C LYS A 127 -3.93 13.77 -18.50
N SER A 128 -2.78 13.32 -19.01
CA SER A 128 -2.70 12.15 -19.91
C SER A 128 -3.16 10.88 -19.19
N PHE A 129 -2.70 10.68 -17.95
CA PHE A 129 -3.11 9.58 -17.10
C PHE A 129 -4.61 9.60 -16.81
N LEU A 130 -5.14 10.71 -16.29
CA LEU A 130 -6.57 10.86 -15.96
C LEU A 130 -7.49 10.77 -17.19
N LYS A 131 -6.99 11.11 -18.38
CA LYS A 131 -7.71 10.87 -19.64
C LYS A 131 -7.80 9.38 -19.97
N SER A 132 -6.74 8.63 -19.70
CA SER A 132 -6.66 7.18 -19.98
C SER A 132 -7.39 6.37 -18.91
N HIS A 133 -7.43 6.89 -17.68
CA HIS A 133 -7.95 6.24 -16.47
C HIS A 133 -8.92 7.20 -15.74
N PRO A 134 -10.10 7.50 -16.32
CA PRO A 134 -11.02 8.51 -15.80
C PRO A 134 -11.67 8.14 -14.46
N SER A 135 -11.55 6.88 -14.02
CA SER A 135 -11.94 6.47 -12.68
C SER A 135 -11.03 7.07 -11.60
N GLU A 136 -9.81 7.46 -11.94
CA GLU A 136 -8.81 7.86 -10.96
C GLU A 136 -8.87 9.35 -10.65
N THR A 137 -8.21 9.75 -9.57
CA THR A 137 -7.95 11.16 -9.24
C THR A 137 -6.50 11.33 -8.82
N ILE A 138 -5.93 12.52 -9.00
CA ILE A 138 -4.57 12.83 -8.53
C ILE A 138 -4.63 13.90 -7.44
N ILE A 139 -4.02 13.63 -6.30
CA ILE A 139 -3.76 14.62 -5.25
C ILE A 139 -2.37 15.21 -5.50
N MET A 140 -2.30 16.50 -5.77
CA MET A 140 -1.04 17.23 -5.96
C MET A 140 -0.78 18.08 -4.73
N SER A 141 0.12 17.63 -3.85
CA SER A 141 0.72 18.49 -2.83
C SER A 141 1.65 19.48 -3.52
N LEU A 142 1.46 20.78 -3.28
CA LEU A 142 2.31 21.83 -3.85
C LEU A 142 2.94 22.67 -2.73
N LYS A 143 4.27 22.69 -2.71
CA LYS A 143 5.08 23.46 -1.76
C LYS A 143 6.05 24.39 -2.52
N GLU A 144 6.22 25.61 -2.01
CA GLU A 144 7.35 26.48 -2.38
C GLU A 144 8.60 25.99 -1.64
N ASP A 145 9.62 25.55 -2.37
CA ASP A 145 10.79 24.87 -1.80
C ASP A 145 12.06 25.71 -1.81
N HIS A 146 12.03 26.81 -2.56
CA HIS A 146 13.12 27.77 -2.64
C HIS A 146 12.57 29.13 -3.06
N GLU A 147 13.22 30.22 -2.65
CA GLU A 147 12.79 31.56 -3.01
C GLU A 147 12.77 31.78 -4.53
N PRO A 148 11.88 32.66 -5.03
CA PRO A 148 11.84 33.03 -6.43
C PRO A 148 13.21 33.43 -6.98
N MET A 149 13.51 33.04 -8.22
CA MET A 149 14.75 33.44 -8.88
C MET A 149 14.85 34.98 -8.99
N PRO A 150 16.06 35.55 -8.91
CA PRO A 150 16.27 36.96 -9.19
C PRO A 150 15.65 37.34 -10.56
N GLY A 151 14.80 38.35 -10.58
CA GLY A 151 14.07 38.78 -11.79
C GLY A 151 12.66 38.22 -11.94
N ALA A 152 12.21 37.31 -11.06
CA ALA A 152 10.81 36.92 -10.97
C ALA A 152 9.92 38.14 -10.69
N LYS A 153 8.80 38.24 -11.43
CA LYS A 153 7.88 39.39 -11.36
C LYS A 153 6.76 39.19 -10.35
N GLU A 154 6.46 37.94 -10.02
CA GLU A 154 5.34 37.54 -9.17
C GLU A 154 5.81 36.55 -8.10
N SER A 155 5.06 36.45 -7.00
CA SER A 155 5.29 35.43 -5.97
C SER A 155 4.94 34.02 -6.48
N PHE A 156 5.35 32.99 -5.73
CA PHE A 156 4.99 31.60 -6.02
C PHE A 156 3.49 31.38 -6.14
N VAL A 157 2.73 31.84 -5.15
CA VAL A 157 1.27 31.70 -5.15
C VAL A 157 0.61 32.40 -6.35
N LYS A 158 1.00 33.66 -6.64
CA LYS A 158 0.43 34.41 -7.78
C LYS A 158 0.77 33.75 -9.10
N THR A 159 2.01 33.26 -9.26
CA THR A 159 2.44 32.55 -10.45
C THR A 159 1.65 31.27 -10.65
N PHE A 160 1.51 30.45 -9.59
CA PHE A 160 0.75 29.21 -9.64
C PHE A 160 -0.71 29.45 -9.99
N GLU A 161 -1.38 30.34 -9.26
CA GLU A 161 -2.81 30.57 -9.43
C GLU A 161 -3.15 31.14 -10.81
N LYS A 162 -2.36 32.10 -11.29
CA LYS A 162 -2.56 32.76 -12.59
C LYS A 162 -2.27 31.85 -13.79
N LYS A 163 -1.19 31.05 -13.74
CA LYS A 163 -0.71 30.30 -14.91
C LYS A 163 -1.15 28.84 -14.94
N TYR A 164 -1.44 28.24 -13.79
CA TYR A 164 -1.65 26.80 -13.68
C TYR A 164 -3.02 26.47 -13.11
N PHE A 165 -3.38 27.05 -11.95
CA PHE A 165 -4.59 26.63 -11.26
C PHE A 165 -5.86 26.97 -12.06
N GLY A 166 -5.88 28.02 -12.89
CA GLY A 166 -7.04 28.33 -13.74
C GLY A 166 -7.46 27.19 -14.70
N ASP A 167 -6.62 26.18 -14.91
CA ASP A 167 -6.93 25.02 -15.74
C ASP A 167 -8.12 24.20 -15.20
N PRO A 168 -9.11 23.83 -16.04
CA PRO A 168 -10.26 23.01 -15.63
C PRO A 168 -9.94 21.60 -15.13
N ILE A 169 -8.70 21.12 -15.29
CA ILE A 169 -8.25 19.85 -14.70
C ILE A 169 -8.29 19.89 -13.18
N PHE A 170 -8.11 21.06 -12.56
CA PHE A 170 -8.10 21.20 -11.11
C PHE A 170 -9.51 21.24 -10.53
N LEU A 171 -9.75 20.44 -9.51
CA LEU A 171 -10.98 20.49 -8.73
C LEU A 171 -11.10 21.82 -7.98
N LYS A 172 -12.22 22.52 -8.17
CA LYS A 172 -12.53 23.82 -7.51
C LYS A 172 -13.37 23.69 -6.25
N LYS A 173 -13.86 22.49 -5.96
CA LYS A 173 -14.57 22.17 -4.72
C LYS A 173 -13.61 22.19 -3.52
N GLN A 174 -14.12 22.66 -2.37
CA GLN A 174 -13.51 22.57 -1.04
C GLN A 174 -14.49 21.88 -0.07
N GLY A 175 -14.11 21.80 1.21
CA GLY A 175 -14.87 21.02 2.20
C GLY A 175 -14.74 19.54 1.91
N LYS A 176 -15.71 18.73 2.31
CA LYS A 176 -15.71 17.26 2.13
C LYS A 176 -15.65 16.86 0.64
N ILE A 177 -14.49 16.41 0.18
CA ILE A 177 -14.23 15.98 -1.20
C ILE A 177 -14.46 14.46 -1.27
N SER A 178 -15.50 14.06 -2.00
CA SER A 178 -15.77 12.66 -2.31
C SER A 178 -14.91 12.20 -3.49
N LEU A 179 -14.71 10.90 -3.64
CA LEU A 179 -14.04 10.33 -4.80
C LEU A 179 -14.78 10.69 -6.08
N GLY A 180 -16.11 10.65 -6.08
CA GLY A 180 -16.95 11.05 -7.22
C GLY A 180 -16.74 12.49 -7.68
N ASP A 181 -16.52 13.44 -6.75
CA ASP A 181 -16.16 14.82 -7.11
C ASP A 181 -14.79 14.92 -7.77
N ALA A 182 -13.88 14.02 -7.38
CA ALA A 182 -12.46 14.09 -7.68
C ALA A 182 -12.06 13.31 -8.95
N ARG A 183 -12.84 12.32 -9.38
CA ARG A 183 -12.53 11.51 -10.57
C ARG A 183 -12.24 12.36 -11.80
N GLY A 184 -11.19 12.01 -12.53
CA GLY A 184 -10.72 12.74 -13.70
C GLY A 184 -10.14 14.12 -13.41
N LYS A 185 -9.86 14.47 -12.13
CA LYS A 185 -9.36 15.78 -11.72
C LYS A 185 -8.05 15.68 -10.94
N ILE A 186 -7.35 16.80 -10.88
CA ILE A 186 -6.28 17.04 -9.91
C ILE A 186 -6.88 17.77 -8.71
N VAL A 187 -6.81 17.16 -7.53
CA VAL A 187 -7.15 17.77 -6.25
C VAL A 187 -5.89 18.41 -5.67
N LEU A 188 -5.89 19.74 -5.57
CA LEU A 188 -4.76 20.46 -5.00
C LEU A 188 -4.70 20.26 -3.48
N PHE A 189 -3.51 19.97 -2.96
CA PHE A 189 -3.22 19.98 -1.54
C PHE A 189 -2.19 21.09 -1.27
N LYS A 190 -2.63 22.17 -0.62
CA LYS A 190 -1.82 23.39 -0.52
C LYS A 190 -0.82 23.29 0.63
N ARG A 191 0.48 23.41 0.32
CA ARG A 191 1.59 23.62 1.28
C ARG A 191 2.32 24.94 1.02
N TYR A 192 1.59 25.94 0.53
CA TYR A 192 2.05 27.32 0.33
C TYR A 192 1.05 28.29 0.96
N THR A 193 1.51 29.46 1.39
CA THR A 193 0.70 30.49 2.06
C THR A 193 0.18 31.54 1.06
N GLY A 194 -0.81 32.33 1.48
CA GLY A 194 -1.30 33.47 0.70
C GLY A 194 -2.22 33.14 -0.48
N SER A 195 -2.79 31.93 -0.54
CA SER A 195 -3.77 31.55 -1.57
C SER A 195 -5.09 32.29 -1.36
N GLU A 196 -5.60 32.89 -2.43
CA GLU A 196 -6.93 33.52 -2.45
C GLU A 196 -7.97 32.64 -3.16
N MET A 197 -7.53 31.57 -3.83
CA MET A 197 -8.40 30.72 -4.64
C MET A 197 -9.10 29.61 -3.84
N THR A 198 -10.35 29.33 -4.17
CA THR A 198 -11.06 28.15 -3.70
C THR A 198 -10.69 26.91 -4.53
N GLY A 199 -10.54 25.78 -3.84
CA GLY A 199 -10.39 24.45 -4.42
C GLY A 199 -9.36 23.59 -3.70
N GLY A 200 -9.64 22.30 -3.61
CA GLY A 200 -8.80 21.31 -2.95
C GLY A 200 -8.73 21.49 -1.43
N PHE A 201 -7.65 20.98 -0.83
CA PHE A 201 -7.39 21.06 0.60
C PHE A 201 -6.72 22.40 0.95
N PRO A 202 -7.22 23.13 1.97
CA PRO A 202 -6.62 24.39 2.39
C PRO A 202 -5.23 24.19 2.99
N ASN A 203 -4.41 25.25 2.96
CA ASN A 203 -3.13 25.25 3.66
C ASN A 203 -3.36 25.28 5.17
N PHE A 204 -2.42 24.73 5.93
CA PHE A 204 -2.43 24.70 7.38
C PHE A 204 -1.01 24.79 7.93
N TYR A 205 -0.87 25.05 9.24
CA TYR A 205 0.43 25.05 9.88
C TYR A 205 1.07 23.65 9.82
N TRP A 206 2.21 23.55 9.15
CA TRP A 206 3.01 22.34 9.05
C TRP A 206 4.16 22.43 10.05
N LYS A 207 4.13 21.60 11.09
CA LYS A 207 5.20 21.58 12.09
C LYS A 207 6.42 20.87 11.51
N ASP A 208 7.58 21.53 11.61
CA ASP A 208 8.84 21.00 11.10
C ASP A 208 9.30 19.75 11.87
N ASN A 209 9.78 18.74 11.15
CA ASN A 209 10.37 17.48 11.66
C ASN A 209 9.61 16.85 12.83
N ALA A 210 8.30 16.62 12.68
CA ALA A 210 7.43 16.23 13.78
C ALA A 210 6.28 15.32 13.38
N THR A 211 5.69 14.67 14.39
CA THR A 211 4.31 14.17 14.33
C THR A 211 3.41 15.21 14.99
N PHE A 212 2.34 15.64 14.31
CA PHE A 212 1.46 16.69 14.81
C PHE A 212 0.02 16.51 14.35
N LYS A 213 -0.90 17.13 15.10
CA LYS A 213 -2.32 17.21 14.78
C LYS A 213 -2.70 18.66 14.50
N THR A 214 -3.57 18.89 13.53
CA THR A 214 -4.05 20.22 13.16
C THR A 214 -5.43 20.14 12.51
N VAL A 215 -6.03 21.30 12.22
CA VAL A 215 -7.30 21.43 11.53
C VAL A 215 -7.13 22.37 10.33
N ALA A 216 -7.70 22.00 9.19
CA ALA A 216 -7.66 22.78 7.97
C ALA A 216 -9.05 22.80 7.33
N GLY A 217 -9.80 23.89 7.54
CA GLY A 217 -11.23 23.93 7.20
C GLY A 217 -11.99 22.87 8.00
N ASP A 218 -12.73 22.00 7.31
CA ASP A 218 -13.52 20.91 7.92
C ASP A 218 -12.70 19.63 8.20
N TYR A 219 -11.41 19.62 7.85
CA TYR A 219 -10.56 18.45 7.98
C TYR A 219 -9.77 18.47 9.29
N LYS A 220 -9.77 17.34 9.99
CA LYS A 220 -8.74 17.02 10.98
C LYS A 220 -7.56 16.40 10.23
N LEU A 221 -6.35 16.75 10.63
CA LEU A 221 -5.15 16.14 10.07
C LEU A 221 -4.26 15.64 11.19
N THR A 222 -3.79 14.40 11.06
CA THR A 222 -2.61 13.91 11.78
C THR A 222 -1.52 13.67 10.73
N VAL A 223 -0.36 14.29 10.92
CA VAL A 223 0.77 14.20 10.00
C VAL A 223 1.97 13.69 10.76
N GLN A 224 2.59 12.62 10.27
CA GLN A 224 3.93 12.19 10.67
C GLN A 224 4.91 12.58 9.55
N ASP A 225 5.73 13.60 9.82
CA ASP A 225 6.77 14.11 8.91
C ASP A 225 8.09 14.32 9.68
N GLN A 226 8.51 13.30 10.43
CA GLN A 226 9.83 13.26 11.04
C GLN A 226 10.86 12.87 9.97
N TYR A 227 11.21 13.82 9.10
CA TYR A 227 12.08 13.57 7.95
C TYR A 227 13.58 13.55 8.32
N ASN A 228 13.97 14.06 9.50
CA ASN A 228 15.35 14.14 9.94
C ASN A 228 15.51 13.64 11.39
N VAL A 229 15.40 12.33 11.55
CA VAL A 229 15.64 11.59 12.81
C VAL A 229 16.47 10.34 12.49
N SER A 230 16.92 9.58 13.49
CA SER A 230 17.57 8.29 13.23
C SER A 230 16.55 7.23 12.80
N TYR A 231 17.05 6.15 12.20
CA TYR A 231 16.22 5.08 11.61
C TYR A 231 15.15 4.53 12.56
N TYR A 232 15.51 4.12 13.78
CA TYR A 232 14.56 3.47 14.69
C TYR A 232 13.45 4.42 15.18
N PRO A 233 13.73 5.68 15.57
CA PRO A 233 12.68 6.67 15.79
C PRO A 233 11.77 6.88 14.59
N LYS A 234 12.32 6.90 13.36
CA LYS A 234 11.51 7.00 12.15
C LYS A 234 10.57 5.80 12.01
N GLN A 235 11.10 4.60 12.14
CA GLN A 235 10.32 3.36 12.07
C GLN A 235 9.19 3.36 13.10
N ALA A 236 9.50 3.69 14.36
CA ALA A 236 8.50 3.77 15.42
C ALA A 236 7.41 4.82 15.11
N ALA A 237 7.80 6.01 14.60
CA ALA A 237 6.84 7.04 14.23
C ALA A 237 5.91 6.61 13.08
N ILE A 238 6.42 5.84 12.11
CA ILE A 238 5.61 5.27 11.03
C ILE A 238 4.60 4.27 11.60
N GLU A 239 5.05 3.35 12.47
CA GLU A 239 4.21 2.33 13.11
C GLU A 239 3.12 2.97 13.99
N ASP A 240 3.48 3.92 14.85
CA ASP A 240 2.55 4.67 15.71
C ASP A 240 1.46 5.37 14.88
N MET A 241 1.85 5.90 13.70
CA MET A 241 0.92 6.59 12.80
C MET A 241 -0.05 5.61 12.10
N LEU A 242 0.38 4.38 11.80
CA LEU A 242 -0.52 3.32 11.31
C LEU A 242 -1.54 2.95 12.39
N GLU A 243 -1.10 2.79 13.64
CA GLU A 243 -2.00 2.50 14.77
C GLU A 243 -2.98 3.65 15.07
N GLU A 244 -2.53 4.90 14.99
CA GLU A 244 -3.40 6.07 15.13
C GLU A 244 -4.46 6.12 14.02
N THR A 245 -4.08 5.76 12.79
CA THR A 245 -5.02 5.73 11.66
C THR A 245 -6.11 4.67 11.86
N GLU A 246 -5.73 3.48 12.32
CA GLU A 246 -6.65 2.40 12.68
C GLU A 246 -7.66 2.85 13.74
N LYS A 247 -7.20 3.47 14.83
CA LYS A 247 -8.06 3.96 15.92
C LYS A 247 -9.09 5.00 15.47
N ASN A 248 -8.86 5.67 14.35
CA ASN A 248 -9.71 6.73 13.81
C ASN A 248 -10.35 6.35 12.47
N GLU A 249 -10.40 5.05 12.12
CA GLU A 249 -10.85 4.61 10.80
C GLU A 249 -12.29 5.00 10.46
N SER A 250 -13.15 5.23 11.47
CA SER A 250 -14.54 5.66 11.25
C SER A 250 -14.71 7.18 11.04
N ASP A 251 -13.68 8.00 11.27
CA ASP A 251 -13.77 9.46 11.09
C ASP A 251 -13.57 9.85 9.62
N SER A 252 -14.67 10.04 8.89
CA SER A 252 -14.66 10.34 7.45
C SER A 252 -14.05 11.68 7.03
N ASN A 253 -13.66 12.52 7.99
CA ASN A 253 -13.05 13.83 7.76
C ASN A 253 -11.63 13.95 8.36
N HIS A 254 -11.05 12.85 8.86
CA HIS A 254 -9.71 12.84 9.45
C HIS A 254 -8.68 12.27 8.48
N ILE A 255 -7.86 13.15 7.92
CA ILE A 255 -6.76 12.77 7.02
C ILE A 255 -5.54 12.38 7.86
N HIS A 256 -5.02 11.19 7.59
CA HIS A 256 -3.81 10.66 8.19
C HIS A 256 -2.72 10.66 7.12
N ILE A 257 -1.64 11.43 7.29
CA ILE A 257 -0.52 11.49 6.35
C ILE A 257 0.73 10.94 7.02
N ASN A 258 1.30 9.88 6.45
CA ASN A 258 2.43 9.15 7.02
C ASN A 258 3.58 9.14 6.01
N PHE A 259 4.60 9.98 6.22
CA PHE A 259 5.80 9.96 5.39
C PHE A 259 6.71 8.81 5.84
N THR A 260 6.98 7.84 4.98
CA THR A 260 8.00 6.79 5.23
C THR A 260 9.40 7.24 4.81
N SER A 261 9.49 8.34 4.05
CA SER A 261 10.75 8.94 3.62
C SER A 261 11.61 9.43 4.78
N LEU A 262 12.93 9.32 4.61
CA LEU A 262 13.93 9.75 5.60
C LEU A 262 15.11 10.42 4.90
N ALA A 263 15.48 11.61 5.37
CA ALA A 263 16.53 12.42 4.76
C ALA A 263 17.91 11.76 4.87
N SER A 264 18.77 12.11 3.92
CA SER A 264 20.15 11.65 3.90
C SER A 264 20.94 12.17 5.10
N SER A 265 21.82 11.35 5.68
CA SER A 265 22.89 11.84 6.58
C SER A 265 24.24 12.02 5.87
N GLY A 266 24.25 11.91 4.54
CA GLY A 266 25.36 12.31 3.69
C GLY A 266 26.28 11.23 3.17
N THR A 267 25.90 9.96 3.34
CA THR A 267 26.63 8.83 2.79
C THR A 267 25.70 7.93 1.98
N ALA A 268 26.24 7.08 1.11
CA ALA A 268 25.42 6.11 0.37
C ALA A 268 24.65 5.15 1.31
N TRP A 269 25.27 4.78 2.43
CA TRP A 269 24.73 3.92 3.49
C TRP A 269 23.74 4.63 4.43
N SER A 270 23.46 5.89 4.15
CA SER A 270 22.49 6.70 4.86
C SER A 270 21.75 7.62 3.91
N SER A 271 21.62 7.18 2.65
CA SER A 271 20.86 7.86 1.60
C SER A 271 19.36 7.56 1.75
N PRO A 272 18.47 8.37 1.13
CA PRO A 272 17.05 8.09 1.11
C PRO A 272 16.75 6.69 0.53
N TYR A 273 17.53 6.27 -0.48
CA TYR A 273 17.45 4.93 -1.05
C TYR A 273 17.74 3.83 -0.02
N TYR A 274 18.82 3.98 0.75
CA TYR A 274 19.19 3.02 1.78
C TYR A 274 18.07 2.87 2.81
N TYR A 275 17.54 3.97 3.34
CA TYR A 275 16.45 3.91 4.31
C TYR A 275 15.16 3.34 3.73
N ALA A 276 14.77 3.76 2.53
CA ALA A 276 13.59 3.24 1.84
C ALA A 276 13.67 1.71 1.62
N SER A 277 14.86 1.18 1.40
CA SER A 277 15.08 -0.27 1.21
C SER A 277 14.72 -1.14 2.40
N TYR A 278 14.62 -0.56 3.59
CA TYR A 278 14.15 -1.24 4.80
C TYR A 278 12.76 -0.75 5.20
N LEU A 279 12.54 0.58 5.26
CA LEU A 279 11.30 1.17 5.74
C LEU A 279 10.11 0.80 4.85
N ASN A 280 10.29 0.67 3.52
CA ASN A 280 9.16 0.33 2.64
C ASN A 280 8.68 -1.10 2.87
N SER A 281 9.56 -2.09 2.87
CA SER A 281 9.17 -3.49 3.13
C SER A 281 8.64 -3.69 4.55
N ASP A 282 9.23 -3.02 5.53
CA ASP A 282 8.76 -3.09 6.92
C ASP A 282 7.34 -2.51 7.05
N THR A 283 7.12 -1.29 6.56
CA THR A 283 5.79 -0.64 6.56
C THR A 283 4.78 -1.47 5.77
N ALA A 284 5.18 -1.99 4.61
CA ALA A 284 4.32 -2.83 3.76
C ALA A 284 3.89 -4.10 4.50
N ASN A 285 4.81 -4.74 5.22
CA ASN A 285 4.50 -5.90 6.04
C ASN A 285 3.47 -5.56 7.13
N LYS A 286 3.64 -4.43 7.82
CA LYS A 286 2.68 -4.01 8.86
C LYS A 286 1.29 -3.76 8.28
N VAL A 287 1.20 -3.04 7.16
CA VAL A 287 -0.07 -2.77 6.48
C VAL A 287 -0.73 -4.09 6.04
N ARG A 288 0.03 -4.98 5.39
CA ARG A 288 -0.46 -6.30 4.97
C ARG A 288 -0.98 -7.12 6.13
N LEU A 289 -0.15 -7.30 7.16
CA LEU A 289 -0.52 -8.11 8.33
C LEU A 289 -1.77 -7.54 9.01
N LYS A 290 -1.87 -6.22 9.12
CA LYS A 290 -3.07 -5.57 9.67
C LYS A 290 -4.31 -5.84 8.83
N ASN A 291 -4.25 -5.66 7.51
CA ASN A 291 -5.37 -5.99 6.62
C ASN A 291 -5.79 -7.46 6.70
N LEU A 292 -4.83 -8.37 6.85
CA LEU A 292 -5.09 -9.81 6.98
C LEU A 292 -5.77 -10.18 8.30
N LEU A 293 -5.41 -9.49 9.39
CA LEU A 293 -5.98 -9.73 10.72
C LEU A 293 -7.28 -8.97 10.95
N PHE A 294 -7.43 -7.79 10.35
CA PHE A 294 -8.56 -6.89 10.53
C PHE A 294 -8.99 -6.33 9.16
N PRO A 295 -9.73 -7.12 8.35
CA PRO A 295 -10.18 -6.68 7.03
C PRO A 295 -10.96 -5.36 7.09
N GLY A 296 -10.61 -4.42 6.21
CA GLY A 296 -11.14 -3.06 6.21
C GLY A 296 -10.31 -2.03 6.98
N SER A 297 -9.22 -2.44 7.65
CA SER A 297 -8.28 -1.53 8.32
C SER A 297 -7.69 -0.51 7.35
N LYS A 298 -7.52 0.73 7.81
CA LYS A 298 -6.96 1.82 7.00
C LYS A 298 -5.48 2.04 7.28
N ALA A 299 -4.71 2.32 6.22
CA ALA A 299 -3.31 2.75 6.31
C ALA A 299 -3.15 4.29 6.25
N GLY A 300 -4.17 5.00 5.76
CA GLY A 300 -4.10 6.44 5.53
C GLY A 300 -3.31 6.78 4.26
N TRP A 301 -2.87 8.03 4.14
CA TRP A 301 -2.06 8.49 3.01
C TRP A 301 -0.59 8.24 3.30
N VAL A 302 0.02 7.26 2.63
CA VAL A 302 1.37 6.78 2.91
C VAL A 302 2.32 7.26 1.83
N ILE A 303 3.24 8.15 2.17
CA ILE A 303 4.09 8.88 1.22
C ILE A 303 5.51 8.33 1.29
N MET A 304 5.97 7.69 0.22
CA MET A 304 7.21 6.89 0.21
C MET A 304 8.27 7.42 -0.75
N ASP A 305 9.53 7.09 -0.43
CA ASP A 305 10.64 7.16 -1.39
C ASP A 305 10.71 5.85 -2.19
N TYR A 306 11.17 5.95 -3.44
CA TYR A 306 11.51 4.83 -4.34
C TYR A 306 10.35 3.86 -4.56
N VAL A 307 9.24 4.34 -5.12
CA VAL A 307 8.19 3.43 -5.61
C VAL A 307 8.71 2.54 -6.74
N GLY A 308 8.37 1.25 -6.71
CA GLY A 308 8.69 0.28 -7.75
C GLY A 308 8.74 -1.16 -7.22
N ASP A 309 9.18 -2.08 -8.06
CA ASP A 309 9.09 -3.53 -7.80
C ASP A 309 10.32 -4.14 -7.12
N ARG A 310 11.19 -3.32 -6.52
CA ARG A 310 12.49 -3.80 -5.99
C ARG A 310 12.36 -4.59 -4.70
N TRP A 311 11.33 -4.31 -3.91
CA TRP A 311 11.21 -4.78 -2.54
C TRP A 311 9.88 -5.46 -2.30
N ASP A 312 9.91 -6.57 -1.56
CA ASP A 312 8.72 -7.34 -1.21
C ASP A 312 8.53 -7.38 0.32
N PRO A 313 7.29 -7.24 0.82
CA PRO A 313 6.11 -6.77 0.08
C PRO A 313 6.27 -5.32 -0.41
N LYS A 314 5.55 -4.99 -1.49
CA LYS A 314 5.58 -3.65 -2.08
C LYS A 314 4.62 -2.72 -1.35
N LEU A 315 5.15 -1.64 -0.77
CA LEU A 315 4.36 -0.73 0.06
C LEU A 315 3.14 -0.13 -0.65
N TYR A 316 3.30 0.33 -1.90
CA TYR A 316 2.19 0.92 -2.63
C TYR A 316 1.06 -0.10 -2.88
N GLU A 317 1.38 -1.37 -3.13
CA GLU A 317 0.37 -2.41 -3.33
C GLU A 317 -0.43 -2.67 -2.06
N GLU A 318 0.26 -2.79 -0.91
CA GLU A 318 -0.39 -3.06 0.37
C GLU A 318 -1.27 -1.89 0.83
N VAL A 319 -0.85 -0.65 0.56
CA VAL A 319 -1.66 0.56 0.83
C VAL A 319 -2.90 0.60 -0.07
N VAL A 320 -2.79 0.20 -1.34
CA VAL A 320 -3.96 0.09 -2.24
C VAL A 320 -4.90 -1.01 -1.75
N ARG A 321 -4.37 -2.19 -1.40
CA ARG A 321 -5.13 -3.33 -0.87
C ARG A 321 -5.90 -2.97 0.40
N ALA A 322 -5.38 -2.06 1.23
CA ALA A 322 -6.06 -1.54 2.43
C ALA A 322 -7.36 -0.75 2.15
N ASN A 323 -7.78 -0.60 0.88
CA ASN A 323 -9.09 -0.04 0.54
C ASN A 323 -10.16 -1.11 0.30
N PHE A 324 -9.79 -2.38 0.27
CA PHE A 324 -10.68 -3.50 -0.06
C PHE A 324 -10.81 -4.45 1.15
N ASP A 325 -12.04 -4.82 1.49
CA ASP A 325 -12.35 -5.82 2.51
C ASP A 325 -12.16 -7.23 1.91
N ASP A 326 -10.90 -7.57 1.64
CA ASP A 326 -10.51 -8.87 1.09
C ASP A 326 -10.31 -9.87 2.23
N LYS A 327 -11.42 -10.48 2.70
CA LYS A 327 -11.40 -11.52 3.72
C LYS A 327 -10.61 -12.74 3.26
N ILE A 328 -9.74 -13.25 4.13
CA ILE A 328 -9.04 -14.50 3.86
C ILE A 328 -9.88 -15.72 4.27
N TYR A 329 -10.01 -16.67 3.35
CA TYR A 329 -10.76 -17.90 3.56
C TYR A 329 -9.87 -19.14 3.62
N SER A 330 -8.56 -18.99 3.34
CA SER A 330 -7.57 -20.07 3.43
C SER A 330 -6.31 -19.60 4.18
N PRO A 331 -5.51 -20.54 4.73
CA PRO A 331 -4.22 -20.25 5.32
C PRO A 331 -3.30 -19.46 4.39
N GLN A 332 -2.65 -18.42 4.93
CA GLN A 332 -1.64 -17.63 4.21
C GLN A 332 -0.24 -17.95 4.77
N PHE A 333 0.76 -18.09 3.90
CA PHE A 333 2.11 -18.54 4.25
C PHE A 333 3.15 -17.47 3.93
N PHE A 334 4.07 -17.21 4.86
CA PHE A 334 5.06 -16.14 4.74
C PHE A 334 6.48 -16.60 5.07
N GLU A 335 7.44 -15.99 4.38
CA GLU A 335 8.87 -16.29 4.49
C GLU A 335 9.48 -15.89 5.84
N HIS A 336 8.94 -14.86 6.50
CA HIS A 336 9.43 -14.40 7.80
C HIS A 336 8.44 -14.71 8.93
N LYS A 337 8.94 -14.69 10.17
CA LYS A 337 8.21 -15.08 11.39
C LYS A 337 7.06 -14.15 11.78
N ASP A 338 7.03 -12.94 11.22
CA ASP A 338 6.14 -11.82 11.52
C ASP A 338 5.21 -11.52 10.33
N ALA A 339 4.88 -12.54 9.55
CA ALA A 339 4.22 -12.43 8.25
C ALA A 339 4.98 -11.59 7.21
N GLY A 340 6.24 -11.22 7.46
CA GLY A 340 7.07 -10.45 6.52
C GLY A 340 7.66 -11.27 5.38
N GLY A 341 8.39 -10.57 4.51
CA GLY A 341 8.99 -11.16 3.31
C GLY A 341 7.94 -11.54 2.27
N ARG A 342 8.30 -12.49 1.40
CA ARG A 342 7.41 -12.94 0.32
C ARG A 342 6.14 -13.60 0.86
N ASN A 343 4.99 -13.29 0.25
CA ASN A 343 3.78 -14.11 0.40
C ASN A 343 3.94 -15.35 -0.49
N LEU A 344 3.95 -16.52 0.14
CA LEU A 344 4.20 -17.80 -0.51
C LEU A 344 2.91 -18.54 -0.88
N THR A 345 1.75 -18.00 -0.49
CA THR A 345 0.44 -18.70 -0.52
C THR A 345 0.02 -19.21 -1.88
N ASN A 346 0.18 -18.38 -2.91
CA ASN A 346 -0.24 -18.70 -4.27
C ASN A 346 0.91 -19.17 -5.17
N LEU A 347 2.09 -19.44 -4.58
CA LEU A 347 3.24 -19.91 -5.33
C LEU A 347 3.26 -21.44 -5.46
N PRO A 348 3.85 -21.98 -6.54
CA PRO A 348 4.08 -23.42 -6.67
C PRO A 348 4.87 -23.96 -5.47
N HIS A 349 4.56 -25.19 -5.07
CA HIS A 349 5.23 -25.89 -3.96
C HIS A 349 6.77 -25.82 -4.03
N SER A 350 7.34 -25.96 -5.23
CA SER A 350 8.78 -25.87 -5.46
C SER A 350 9.42 -24.53 -5.07
N GLN A 351 8.63 -23.46 -4.97
CA GLN A 351 9.12 -22.13 -4.61
C GLN A 351 9.03 -21.84 -3.11
N TRP A 352 8.17 -22.53 -2.35
CA TRP A 352 7.99 -22.26 -0.92
C TRP A 352 8.49 -23.38 -0.01
N ASN A 353 8.76 -24.57 -0.55
CA ASN A 353 9.27 -25.72 0.20
C ASN A 353 10.43 -25.32 1.13
N ASP A 354 10.27 -25.56 2.43
CA ASP A 354 11.24 -25.22 3.48
C ASP A 354 11.58 -23.71 3.60
N GLN A 355 10.68 -22.83 3.16
CA GLN A 355 10.85 -21.37 3.29
C GLN A 355 9.84 -20.72 4.24
N VAL A 356 8.75 -21.41 4.59
CA VAL A 356 7.69 -20.83 5.42
C VAL A 356 8.16 -20.70 6.87
N SER A 357 8.04 -19.49 7.42
CA SER A 357 8.36 -19.17 8.82
C SER A 357 7.15 -18.69 9.62
N SER A 358 6.08 -18.26 8.97
CA SER A 358 4.81 -17.97 9.65
C SER A 358 3.58 -18.25 8.80
N ILE A 359 2.46 -18.41 9.49
CA ILE A 359 1.16 -18.72 8.90
C ILE A 359 0.12 -17.77 9.49
N VAL A 360 -0.64 -17.07 8.64
CA VAL A 360 -1.90 -16.44 9.07
C VAL A 360 -3.02 -17.43 8.81
N LEU A 361 -3.70 -17.87 9.87
CA LEU A 361 -4.85 -18.76 9.76
C LEU A 361 -6.15 -17.97 9.85
N PRO A 362 -7.11 -18.20 8.94
CA PRO A 362 -8.46 -17.67 9.09
C PRO A 362 -9.08 -18.08 10.42
N ALA A 363 -10.13 -17.34 10.83
CA ALA A 363 -10.96 -17.71 11.96
C ALA A 363 -11.48 -19.14 11.81
N ARG A 364 -11.72 -19.82 12.93
CA ARG A 364 -12.36 -21.14 12.96
C ARG A 364 -11.72 -22.15 12.00
N THR A 365 -10.39 -22.21 12.01
CA THR A 365 -9.61 -23.04 11.08
C THR A 365 -8.60 -23.91 11.82
N GLN A 366 -8.40 -25.15 11.33
CA GLN A 366 -7.31 -26.03 11.74
C GLN A 366 -6.45 -26.35 10.52
N ILE A 367 -5.13 -26.30 10.69
CA ILE A 367 -4.14 -26.77 9.72
C ILE A 367 -3.26 -27.86 10.34
N ILE A 368 -2.83 -28.81 9.52
CA ILE A 368 -1.77 -29.77 9.81
C ILE A 368 -0.66 -29.49 8.80
N ILE A 369 0.54 -29.21 9.28
CA ILE A 369 1.74 -28.98 8.47
C ILE A 369 2.71 -30.17 8.61
N TYR A 370 3.39 -30.50 7.53
CA TYR A 370 4.28 -31.66 7.39
C TYR A 370 5.63 -31.23 6.85
N ASP A 371 6.68 -31.94 7.25
CA ASP A 371 8.06 -31.69 6.79
C ASP A 371 8.38 -32.39 5.47
N ASN A 372 7.65 -33.45 5.14
CA ASN A 372 7.73 -34.13 3.86
C ASN A 372 6.56 -33.74 2.93
N SER A 373 6.85 -33.66 1.63
CA SER A 373 5.87 -33.29 0.59
C SER A 373 4.78 -34.34 0.36
N ASP A 374 4.99 -35.58 0.81
CA ASP A 374 4.04 -36.69 0.71
C ASP A 374 3.09 -36.80 1.92
N TYR A 375 3.04 -35.76 2.76
CA TYR A 375 2.23 -35.70 3.99
C TYR A 375 2.64 -36.71 5.07
N THR A 376 3.93 -37.07 5.11
CA THR A 376 4.53 -37.92 6.15
C THR A 376 5.54 -37.13 7.01
N GLY A 377 6.28 -37.82 7.88
CA GLY A 377 7.33 -37.24 8.70
C GLY A 377 6.83 -36.46 9.93
N ASP A 378 7.62 -35.51 10.42
CA ASP A 378 7.24 -34.66 11.53
C ASP A 378 6.07 -33.75 11.12
N SER A 379 5.10 -33.61 12.02
CA SER A 379 3.93 -32.76 11.77
C SER A 379 3.52 -31.94 12.98
N LYS A 380 2.85 -30.81 12.70
CA LYS A 380 2.25 -29.94 13.72
C LYS A 380 0.81 -29.63 13.36
N VAL A 381 -0.06 -29.68 14.37
CA VAL A 381 -1.45 -29.23 14.26
C VAL A 381 -1.55 -27.85 14.87
N ILE A 382 -2.05 -26.88 14.09
CA ILE A 382 -2.29 -25.52 14.53
C ILE A 382 -3.79 -25.26 14.43
N LYS A 383 -4.40 -24.73 15.48
CA LYS A 383 -5.84 -24.41 15.55
C LYS A 383 -6.03 -22.94 15.85
N ASN A 384 -6.74 -22.25 14.98
CA ASN A 384 -7.35 -20.95 15.28
C ASN A 384 -8.83 -21.17 15.63
N SER A 385 -9.11 -21.25 16.94
CA SER A 385 -10.47 -21.39 17.47
C SER A 385 -11.18 -20.05 17.64
N SER A 386 -10.48 -18.93 17.43
CA SER A 386 -11.03 -17.59 17.59
C SER A 386 -11.96 -17.23 16.42
N TYR A 387 -12.66 -16.11 16.57
CA TYR A 387 -13.54 -15.56 15.55
C TYR A 387 -12.82 -14.62 14.57
N GLU A 388 -11.53 -14.38 14.78
CA GLU A 388 -10.70 -13.53 13.93
C GLU A 388 -9.53 -14.33 13.35
N PRO A 389 -8.93 -13.89 12.23
CA PRO A 389 -7.66 -14.44 11.77
C PRO A 389 -6.55 -14.29 12.82
N SER A 390 -5.53 -15.14 12.75
CA SER A 390 -4.42 -15.11 13.71
C SER A 390 -3.10 -15.53 13.08
N LEU A 391 -2.02 -14.84 13.47
CA LEU A 391 -0.65 -15.13 13.05
C LEU A 391 0.00 -16.18 13.97
N TYR A 392 0.65 -17.17 13.35
CA TYR A 392 1.40 -18.21 14.02
C TYR A 392 2.85 -18.22 13.54
N ASN A 393 3.79 -18.06 14.47
CA ASN A 393 5.22 -18.16 14.22
C ASN A 393 5.68 -19.62 14.32
N LEU A 394 6.25 -20.17 13.24
CA LEU A 394 6.66 -21.56 13.18
C LEU A 394 7.93 -21.87 13.98
N ALA A 395 8.77 -20.87 14.27
CA ALA A 395 9.90 -21.04 15.17
C ALA A 395 9.44 -21.38 16.60
N ALA A 396 8.34 -20.78 17.07
CA ALA A 396 7.75 -21.10 18.37
C ALA A 396 7.18 -22.54 18.43
N LEU A 397 6.98 -23.17 17.27
CA LEU A 397 6.49 -24.54 17.13
C LEU A 397 7.61 -25.55 16.80
N ASN A 398 8.87 -25.11 16.78
CA ASN A 398 10.03 -25.88 16.31
C ASN A 398 9.87 -26.41 14.87
N PHE A 399 9.16 -25.66 14.02
CA PHE A 399 8.80 -26.02 12.64
C PHE A 399 9.20 -24.95 11.60
N ASP A 400 10.08 -24.02 11.98
CA ASP A 400 10.57 -22.96 11.10
C ASP A 400 11.33 -23.54 9.90
N LYS A 401 10.96 -23.13 8.68
CA LYS A 401 11.65 -23.53 7.44
C LYS A 401 11.76 -25.05 7.25
N LYS A 402 10.77 -25.77 7.75
CA LYS A 402 10.63 -27.23 7.55
C LYS A 402 9.39 -27.60 6.75
N MET A 403 8.47 -26.65 6.55
CA MET A 403 7.17 -26.98 5.99
C MET A 403 7.30 -27.30 4.50
N SER A 404 6.80 -28.49 4.14
CA SER A 404 6.77 -29.01 2.76
C SER A 404 5.38 -29.44 2.31
N ALA A 405 4.42 -29.68 3.20
CA ALA A 405 3.04 -29.93 2.82
C ALA A 405 2.06 -29.49 3.92
N TYR A 406 0.79 -29.32 3.56
CA TYR A 406 -0.26 -29.02 4.53
C TYR A 406 -1.64 -29.55 4.15
N LYS A 407 -2.46 -29.80 5.16
CA LYS A 407 -3.91 -30.06 5.04
C LYS A 407 -4.64 -29.14 6.02
N TRP A 408 -5.75 -28.56 5.61
CA TRP A 408 -6.52 -27.68 6.50
C TRP A 408 -8.03 -27.88 6.35
N LYS A 409 -8.79 -27.42 7.34
CA LYS A 409 -10.25 -27.45 7.37
C LYS A 409 -10.81 -26.35 8.28
N GLN A 410 -12.06 -25.94 8.05
CA GLN A 410 -12.83 -25.14 8.99
C GLN A 410 -13.32 -26.00 10.19
N ILE A 411 -13.49 -25.39 11.36
CA ILE A 411 -13.81 -26.06 12.65
C ILE A 411 -14.89 -25.37 13.51
#